data_AF-A0A7S3DR21-F1
#
_entry.id   AF-A0A7S3DR21-F1
#
_cell.length_a   1.000
_cell.length_b   1.000
_cell.length_c   1.000
_cell.angle_alpha   90.00
_cell.angle_beta   90.00
_cell.angle_gamma   90.00
#
_symmetry.space_group_name_H-M   'P 1'
#
loop_
_entity.id
_entity.type
_entity.pdbx_description
1 polymer ?
#
loop_
_entity_poly.entity_id
_entity_poly.type
_entity_poly.pdbx_seq_one_letter_code
_entity_poly.pdbx_strand_id
1 'polypeptide(L)'
;MSEEVPQNKKRKLDQSLRVKIVAGLARACPASQVNKKEWCESIYDTLLKECPDRLPEKARSIAFNVKRNGEYLCSCRPEDVARMSPDQMARGTTLASLRESIVLGGWDPPSSERPSLLESSKWVSTANKQKLELVIYEESSFRDFSTYWRSSVPRVVVRHGDITSLEGEFHALVSPANTMGNMDGGIDRVYADFLGWSYGRPYHDPNPLQLGIDRFKGEENARLELGEAVLIKDLKVHLIASPTMILPGKIEVNSRVVFQATKAVFQLWKANEKIRVLRMPSFGTGYGQVPGIISASQTMEAFCHVWNSL
;
A
#
# COMPACT_ATOMS: atom_id res chain seq x y z
N MET A 1 19.48 -0.54 47.52
CA MET A 1 18.58 0.45 46.92
C MET A 1 18.58 0.21 45.43
N SER A 2 17.64 -0.59 44.96
CA SER A 2 17.41 -0.92 43.55
C SER A 2 15.98 -0.50 43.25
N GLU A 3 15.83 0.63 42.55
CA GLU A 3 14.53 1.14 42.12
C GLU A 3 14.01 0.30 40.96
N GLU A 4 12.88 -0.38 41.19
CA GLU A 4 12.12 -1.06 40.15
C GLU A 4 11.42 -0.03 39.25
N VAL A 5 11.69 -0.11 37.95
CA VAL A 5 11.01 0.66 36.91
C VAL A 5 9.55 0.18 36.78
N PRO A 6 8.53 1.07 36.78
CA PRO A 6 7.13 0.65 36.71
C PRO A 6 6.79 0.01 35.37
N GLN A 7 6.32 -1.24 35.41
CA GLN A 7 5.77 -1.94 34.25
C GLN A 7 4.64 -1.13 33.59
N ASN A 8 4.85 -0.91 32.29
CA ASN A 8 4.00 -0.20 31.36
C ASN A 8 2.58 -0.80 31.30
N LYS A 9 1.63 -0.19 32.05
CA LYS A 9 0.19 -0.51 31.98
C LYS A 9 -0.40 -0.05 30.63
N LYS A 10 -0.15 -0.82 29.56
CA LYS A 10 -1.00 -0.82 28.36
C LYS A 10 -2.40 -1.29 28.78
N ARG A 11 -3.27 -0.34 29.14
CA ARG A 11 -4.67 -0.58 29.51
C ARG A 11 -5.42 -1.16 28.32
N LYS A 12 -5.54 -2.50 28.28
CA LYS A 12 -6.48 -3.21 27.40
C LYS A 12 -7.88 -2.64 27.64
N LEU A 13 -8.55 -2.24 26.57
CA LEU A 13 -9.98 -1.92 26.62
C LEU A 13 -10.71 -3.15 27.19
N ASP A 14 -11.51 -2.93 28.24
CA ASP A 14 -12.27 -3.98 28.93
C ASP A 14 -13.09 -4.79 27.92
N GLN A 15 -12.98 -6.12 28.00
CA GLN A 15 -13.72 -7.08 27.18
C GLN A 15 -15.24 -6.80 27.26
N SER A 16 -15.73 -6.40 28.44
CA SER A 16 -17.13 -6.03 28.67
C SER A 16 -17.55 -4.81 27.84
N LEU A 17 -16.68 -3.79 27.78
CA LEU A 17 -16.91 -2.59 27.00
C LEU A 17 -16.91 -2.89 25.50
N ARG A 18 -16.03 -3.78 25.04
CA ARG A 18 -16.00 -4.24 23.65
C ARG A 18 -17.30 -4.93 23.23
N VAL A 19 -17.83 -5.82 24.08
CA VAL A 19 -19.10 -6.51 23.82
C VAL A 19 -20.26 -5.53 23.74
N LYS A 20 -20.30 -4.53 24.63
CA LYS A 20 -21.35 -3.50 24.63
C LYS A 20 -21.31 -2.63 23.37
N ILE A 21 -20.12 -2.21 22.94
CA ILE A 21 -19.95 -1.44 21.70
C ILE A 21 -20.42 -2.26 20.49
N VAL A 22 -19.98 -3.53 20.37
CA VAL A 22 -20.38 -4.42 19.26
C VAL A 22 -21.89 -4.65 19.24
N ALA A 23 -22.51 -4.88 20.39
CA ALA A 23 -23.97 -5.04 20.50
C ALA A 23 -24.74 -3.75 20.17
N GLY A 24 -24.19 -2.58 20.49
CA GLY A 24 -24.74 -1.29 20.07
C GLY A 24 -24.69 -1.08 18.56
N LEU A 25 -23.54 -1.34 17.94
CA LEU A 25 -23.32 -1.23 16.49
C LEU A 25 -24.26 -2.15 15.68
N ALA A 26 -24.44 -3.39 16.14
CA ALA A 26 -25.30 -4.38 15.48
C ALA A 26 -26.79 -4.00 15.55
N ARG A 27 -27.25 -3.39 16.66
CA ARG A 27 -28.64 -2.95 16.82
C ARG A 27 -28.98 -1.70 16.01
N ALA A 28 -28.00 -0.84 15.77
CA ALA A 28 -28.20 0.40 15.03
C ALA A 28 -28.23 0.19 13.51
N CYS A 29 -27.69 -0.92 12.97
CA CYS A 29 -27.54 -1.16 11.53
C CYS A 29 -28.89 -1.28 10.81
N PRO A 30 -29.30 -0.29 9.98
CA PRO A 30 -30.56 -0.39 9.23
C PRO A 30 -30.35 -1.28 8.01
N ALA A 31 -31.31 -2.15 7.72
CA ALA A 31 -31.29 -3.06 6.58
C ALA A 31 -31.44 -2.35 5.21
N SER A 32 -31.68 -1.02 5.18
CA SER A 32 -31.85 -0.25 3.94
C SER A 32 -30.88 0.92 3.86
N GLN A 33 -30.35 1.15 2.65
CA GLN A 33 -29.31 2.14 2.33
C GLN A 33 -29.67 3.62 2.61
N VAL A 34 -30.89 3.92 3.06
CA VAL A 34 -31.45 5.27 3.03
C VAL A 34 -30.95 6.16 4.17
N ASN A 35 -30.34 5.63 5.23
CA ASN A 35 -29.96 6.47 6.37
C ASN A 35 -28.56 6.23 6.96
N LYS A 36 -27.55 6.17 6.09
CA LYS A 36 -26.12 6.11 6.49
C LYS A 36 -25.75 7.23 7.48
N LYS A 37 -26.34 8.42 7.34
CA LYS A 37 -26.08 9.58 8.22
C LYS A 37 -26.63 9.35 9.63
N GLU A 38 -27.92 9.02 9.76
CA GLU A 38 -28.56 8.73 11.04
C GLU A 38 -27.92 7.53 11.74
N TRP A 39 -27.47 6.52 10.97
CA TRP A 39 -26.74 5.38 11.53
C TRP A 39 -25.40 5.78 12.17
N CYS A 40 -24.62 6.62 11.48
CA CYS A 40 -23.34 7.09 12.01
C CYS A 40 -23.52 8.01 13.23
N GLU A 41 -24.56 8.84 13.22
CA GLU A 41 -24.95 9.69 14.35
C GLU A 41 -25.37 8.83 15.56
N SER A 42 -26.18 7.78 15.35
CA SER A 42 -26.57 6.83 16.40
C SER A 42 -25.38 6.09 17.03
N ILE A 43 -24.38 5.73 16.23
CA ILE A 43 -23.14 5.10 16.71
C ILE A 43 -22.32 6.08 17.55
N TYR A 44 -22.18 7.31 17.07
CA TYR A 44 -21.48 8.36 17.78
C TYR A 44 -22.16 8.66 19.13
N ASP A 45 -23.49 8.77 19.15
CA ASP A 45 -24.28 9.00 20.38
C ASP A 45 -24.17 7.85 21.36
N THR A 46 -24.18 6.61 20.87
CA THR A 46 -23.99 5.41 21.72
C THR A 46 -22.59 5.40 22.35
N LEU A 47 -21.56 5.75 21.57
CA LEU A 47 -20.19 5.84 22.08
C LEU A 47 -20.00 6.96 23.10
N LEU A 48 -20.64 8.11 22.88
CA LEU A 48 -20.64 9.22 23.85
C LEU A 48 -21.37 8.86 25.14
N LYS A 49 -22.53 8.18 25.03
CA LYS A 49 -23.33 7.75 26.19
C LYS A 49 -22.61 6.72 27.06
N GLU A 50 -22.00 5.72 26.44
CA GLU A 50 -21.35 4.62 27.16
C GLU A 50 -19.93 4.97 27.64
N CYS A 51 -19.30 6.01 27.09
CA CYS A 51 -17.93 6.41 27.44
C CYS A 51 -17.71 7.95 27.44
N PRO A 52 -18.45 8.71 28.25
CA PRO A 52 -18.44 10.18 28.22
C PRO A 52 -17.07 10.80 28.51
N ASP A 53 -16.28 10.20 29.40
CA ASP A 53 -15.05 10.82 29.93
C ASP A 53 -13.78 10.54 29.12
N ARG A 54 -13.86 9.81 28.00
CA ARG A 54 -12.65 9.25 27.33
C ARG A 54 -12.51 9.56 25.84
N LEU A 55 -13.47 10.25 25.22
CA LEU A 55 -13.74 10.02 23.80
C LEU A 55 -14.17 11.19 22.89
N PRO A 56 -14.00 12.51 23.17
CA PRO A 56 -14.42 13.51 22.18
C PRO A 56 -13.68 13.42 20.83
N GLU A 57 -12.35 13.29 20.84
CA GLU A 57 -11.54 13.24 19.61
C GLU A 57 -11.53 11.85 18.97
N LYS A 58 -11.41 10.80 19.79
CA LYS A 58 -11.35 9.41 19.33
C LYS A 58 -12.71 8.88 18.87
N ALA A 59 -13.83 9.30 19.45
CA ALA A 59 -15.16 8.91 18.97
C ALA A 59 -15.47 9.59 17.65
N ARG A 60 -15.02 10.83 17.43
CA ARG A 60 -15.13 11.49 16.12
C ARG A 60 -14.35 10.75 15.04
N SER A 61 -13.11 10.34 15.32
CA SER A 61 -12.31 9.52 14.40
C SER A 61 -12.93 8.15 14.12
N ILE A 62 -13.48 7.49 15.14
CA ILE A 62 -14.18 6.20 14.98
C ILE A 62 -15.48 6.38 14.18
N ALA A 63 -16.30 7.38 14.50
CA ALA A 63 -17.54 7.67 13.79
C ALA A 63 -17.27 8.09 12.33
N PHE A 64 -16.20 8.85 12.08
CA PHE A 64 -15.73 9.18 10.74
C PHE A 64 -15.31 7.92 9.95
N ASN A 65 -14.53 7.03 10.58
CA ASN A 65 -14.10 5.77 9.97
C ASN A 65 -15.24 4.79 9.75
N VAL A 66 -16.25 4.75 10.62
CA VAL A 66 -17.47 3.96 10.42
C VAL A 66 -18.33 4.54 9.30
N LYS A 67 -18.46 5.88 9.23
CA LYS A 67 -19.16 6.59 8.15
C LYS A 67 -18.53 6.35 6.79
N ARG A 68 -17.20 6.23 6.74
CA ARG A 68 -16.43 6.01 5.51
C ARG A 68 -16.31 4.53 5.12
N ASN A 69 -16.22 3.61 6.09
CA ASN A 69 -15.97 2.18 5.85
C ASN A 69 -17.21 1.26 6.00
N GLY A 70 -18.38 1.81 6.32
CA GLY A 70 -19.64 1.05 6.49
C GLY A 70 -20.10 0.29 5.24
N GLU A 71 -19.46 0.50 4.08
CA GLU A 71 -19.90 -0.08 2.80
C GLU A 71 -19.71 -1.59 2.69
N TYR A 72 -18.71 -2.17 3.36
CA TYR A 72 -18.50 -3.62 3.28
C TYR A 72 -19.65 -4.40 3.95
N LEU A 73 -20.02 -4.03 5.18
CA LEU A 73 -21.16 -4.65 5.87
C LEU A 73 -22.50 -4.32 5.20
N CYS A 74 -22.65 -3.09 4.68
CA CYS A 74 -23.84 -2.70 3.93
C CYS A 74 -23.97 -3.36 2.55
N SER A 75 -22.91 -4.01 2.04
CA SER A 75 -22.92 -4.77 0.79
C SER A 75 -23.21 -6.26 0.98
N CYS A 76 -23.14 -6.76 2.22
CA CYS A 76 -23.50 -8.14 2.56
C CYS A 76 -25.01 -8.28 2.75
N ARG A 77 -25.58 -9.42 2.34
CA ARG A 77 -26.99 -9.68 2.63
C ARG A 77 -27.18 -9.90 4.14
N PRO A 78 -28.30 -9.47 4.73
CA PRO A 78 -28.54 -9.61 6.17
C PRO A 78 -28.36 -11.04 6.70
N GLU A 79 -28.72 -12.04 5.89
CA GLU A 79 -28.61 -13.45 6.24
C GLU A 79 -27.15 -13.94 6.28
N ASP A 80 -26.28 -13.34 5.46
CA ASP A 80 -24.86 -13.65 5.40
C ASP A 80 -24.12 -13.04 6.60
N VAL A 81 -24.48 -11.81 6.98
CA VAL A 81 -23.93 -11.13 8.17
C VAL A 81 -24.30 -11.89 9.44
N ALA A 82 -25.53 -12.39 9.55
CA ALA A 82 -26.00 -13.17 10.69
C ALA A 82 -25.26 -14.50 10.89
N ARG A 83 -24.59 -15.02 9.84
CA ARG A 83 -23.85 -16.29 9.86
C ARG A 83 -22.34 -16.11 10.02
N MET A 84 -21.85 -14.87 10.06
CA MET A 84 -20.41 -14.61 10.19
C MET A 84 -19.91 -14.94 11.60
N SER A 85 -18.79 -15.63 11.68
CA SER A 85 -18.07 -15.82 12.94
C SER A 85 -17.50 -14.50 13.46
N PRO A 86 -17.21 -14.37 14.77
CA PRO A 86 -16.56 -13.19 15.33
C PRO A 86 -15.26 -12.79 14.60
N ASP A 87 -14.49 -13.75 14.09
CA ASP A 87 -13.27 -13.50 13.31
C ASP A 87 -13.55 -13.08 11.86
N GLN A 88 -14.68 -13.49 11.28
CA GLN A 88 -15.11 -13.05 9.94
C GLN A 88 -15.68 -11.64 10.01
N MET A 89 -16.45 -11.34 11.05
CA MET A 89 -16.83 -9.98 11.39
C MET A 89 -15.58 -9.12 11.62
N ALA A 90 -14.60 -9.57 12.42
CA ALA A 90 -13.38 -8.79 12.68
C ALA A 90 -12.51 -8.54 11.43
N ARG A 91 -12.52 -9.45 10.45
CA ARG A 91 -11.82 -9.33 9.16
C ARG A 91 -12.55 -8.43 8.15
N GLY A 92 -13.87 -8.40 8.20
CA GLY A 92 -14.72 -7.58 7.32
C GLY A 92 -15.13 -6.23 7.91
N THR A 93 -14.88 -5.98 9.19
CA THR A 93 -15.27 -4.73 9.85
C THR A 93 -14.09 -3.84 10.13
N THR A 94 -14.44 -2.59 10.38
CA THR A 94 -13.69 -1.54 11.05
C THR A 94 -12.86 -2.03 12.26
N LEU A 95 -13.02 -3.25 12.79
CA LEU A 95 -12.23 -3.82 13.89
C LEU A 95 -10.77 -4.13 13.53
N ALA A 96 -10.47 -4.56 12.29
CA ALA A 96 -9.08 -4.72 11.81
C ALA A 96 -8.42 -3.35 11.64
N SER A 97 -9.13 -2.42 10.99
CA SER A 97 -8.71 -1.02 10.85
C SER A 97 -8.66 -0.28 12.20
N LEU A 98 -9.50 -0.63 13.20
CA LEU A 98 -9.45 -0.13 14.57
C LEU A 98 -8.25 -0.72 15.30
N ARG A 99 -7.94 -2.01 15.14
CA ARG A 99 -6.76 -2.64 15.74
C ARG A 99 -5.49 -1.97 15.24
N GLU A 100 -5.40 -1.70 13.94
CA GLU A 100 -4.26 -0.99 13.35
C GLU A 100 -4.26 0.50 13.74
N SER A 101 -5.40 1.20 13.69
CA SER A 101 -5.48 2.62 14.06
C SER A 101 -5.23 2.90 15.54
N ILE A 102 -5.61 1.98 16.44
CA ILE A 102 -5.35 2.07 17.89
C ILE A 102 -3.87 1.82 18.19
N VAL A 103 -3.18 1.00 17.40
CA VAL A 103 -1.76 0.65 17.60
C VAL A 103 -0.84 1.65 16.90
N LEU A 104 -1.22 2.21 15.75
CA LEU A 104 -0.32 2.97 14.87
C LEU A 104 -0.63 4.46 14.76
N GLY A 105 -1.72 4.95 15.38
CA GLY A 105 -2.02 6.38 15.42
C GLY A 105 -2.37 6.95 14.05
N GLY A 106 -3.66 6.94 13.72
CA GLY A 106 -4.21 7.70 12.60
C GLY A 106 -4.02 7.02 11.24
N TRP A 107 -4.97 6.15 10.88
CA TRP A 107 -5.15 5.73 9.49
C TRP A 107 -6.48 6.27 8.98
N ASP A 108 -6.42 6.87 7.79
CA ASP A 108 -7.57 7.30 7.01
C ASP A 108 -7.49 6.54 5.67
N PRO A 109 -8.44 5.64 5.37
CA PRO A 109 -8.45 4.93 4.09
C PRO A 109 -8.64 5.91 2.92
N PRO A 110 -7.94 5.74 1.79
CA PRO A 110 -8.48 6.18 0.51
C PRO A 110 -9.81 5.44 0.25
N SER A 111 -10.77 6.15 -0.34
CA SER A 111 -12.15 5.76 -0.68
C SER A 111 -12.48 4.26 -0.62
N SER A 112 -13.53 3.93 0.12
CA SER A 112 -14.20 2.62 0.23
C SER A 112 -14.74 2.05 -1.09
N GLU A 113 -14.63 2.80 -2.18
CA GLU A 113 -14.54 2.16 -3.47
C GLU A 113 -13.21 1.38 -3.52
N ARG A 114 -13.26 0.07 -3.18
CA ARG A 114 -12.63 -0.88 -4.13
C ARG A 114 -13.04 -0.31 -5.48
N PRO A 115 -12.11 0.02 -6.41
CA PRO A 115 -12.54 0.32 -7.76
C PRO A 115 -13.53 -0.79 -8.05
N SER A 116 -14.81 -0.44 -8.30
CA SER A 116 -15.77 -1.44 -8.69
C SER A 116 -14.98 -2.25 -9.71
N LEU A 117 -14.82 -3.55 -9.44
CA LEU A 117 -14.07 -4.44 -10.31
C LEU A 117 -14.87 -4.38 -11.60
N LEU A 118 -14.55 -3.34 -12.39
CA LEU A 118 -15.18 -2.91 -13.60
C LEU A 118 -15.06 -4.16 -14.40
N GLU A 119 -16.23 -4.76 -14.57
CA GLU A 119 -16.49 -6.13 -14.96
C GLU A 119 -15.23 -6.80 -15.50
N SER A 120 -14.82 -7.93 -14.93
CA SER A 120 -13.66 -8.71 -15.38
C SER A 120 -13.50 -8.80 -16.92
N SER A 121 -14.58 -8.61 -17.68
CA SER A 121 -14.63 -8.34 -19.13
C SER A 121 -13.76 -7.18 -19.66
N LYS A 122 -13.48 -6.09 -18.92
CA LYS A 122 -12.62 -4.97 -19.39
C LYS A 122 -11.13 -5.28 -19.33
N TRP A 123 -10.71 -6.15 -18.41
CA TRP A 123 -9.32 -6.63 -18.33
C TRP A 123 -9.01 -7.69 -19.39
N VAL A 124 -10.04 -8.19 -20.08
CA VAL A 124 -9.99 -9.33 -21.01
C VAL A 124 -9.73 -8.91 -22.46
N SER A 125 -9.63 -7.62 -22.81
CA SER A 125 -9.27 -7.23 -24.19
C SER A 125 -7.76 -7.38 -24.50
N THR A 126 -7.37 -8.64 -24.74
CA THR A 126 -6.69 -9.13 -25.96
C THR A 126 -5.83 -8.17 -26.82
N ALA A 127 -4.81 -7.53 -26.26
CA ALA A 127 -3.67 -7.02 -27.06
C ALA A 127 -2.37 -6.78 -26.29
N ASN A 128 -2.44 -6.42 -25.00
CA ASN A 128 -1.27 -5.94 -24.29
C ASN A 128 -0.41 -7.11 -23.77
N LYS A 129 0.71 -7.39 -24.47
CA LYS A 129 1.67 -8.45 -24.16
C LYS A 129 2.52 -8.17 -22.91
N GLN A 130 2.27 -7.06 -22.23
CA GLN A 130 3.00 -6.65 -21.03
C GLN A 130 2.53 -7.42 -19.79
N LYS A 131 3.46 -8.07 -19.10
CA LYS A 131 3.29 -8.82 -17.86
C LYS A 131 4.02 -8.13 -16.71
N LEU A 132 3.35 -7.98 -15.57
CA LEU A 132 3.94 -7.51 -14.33
C LEU A 132 4.23 -8.69 -13.42
N GLU A 133 5.46 -8.79 -12.93
CA GLU A 133 5.84 -9.70 -11.86
C GLU A 133 6.17 -8.88 -10.61
N LEU A 134 5.25 -8.89 -9.64
CA LEU A 134 5.47 -8.32 -8.32
C LEU A 134 6.29 -9.31 -7.51
N VAL A 135 7.55 -9.00 -7.27
CA VAL A 135 8.47 -9.89 -6.55
C VAL A 135 8.72 -9.36 -5.15
N ILE A 136 8.15 -10.04 -4.16
CA ILE A 136 8.17 -9.60 -2.78
C ILE A 136 9.12 -10.51 -2.01
N TYR A 137 10.10 -9.91 -1.32
CA TYR A 137 11.10 -10.68 -0.57
C TYR A 137 10.61 -11.07 0.84
N GLU A 138 9.83 -10.21 1.49
CA GLU A 138 9.38 -10.42 2.86
C GLU A 138 8.02 -11.12 2.89
N GLU A 139 7.91 -12.20 3.68
CA GLU A 139 6.76 -13.11 3.69
C GLU A 139 5.44 -12.40 4.10
N SER A 140 5.46 -11.49 5.08
CA SER A 140 4.25 -10.78 5.49
C SER A 140 3.72 -9.86 4.39
N SER A 141 4.60 -9.13 3.72
CA SER A 141 4.30 -8.30 2.57
C SER A 141 3.85 -9.13 1.38
N PHE A 142 4.45 -10.31 1.17
CA PHE A 142 4.02 -11.24 0.12
C PHE A 142 2.57 -11.69 0.33
N ARG A 143 2.16 -11.99 1.57
CA ARG A 143 0.77 -12.33 1.90
C ARG A 143 -0.18 -11.15 1.64
N ASP A 144 0.23 -9.94 1.99
CA ASP A 144 -0.57 -8.72 1.75
C ASP A 144 -0.76 -8.44 0.26
N PHE A 145 0.33 -8.46 -0.52
CA PHE A 145 0.31 -8.31 -1.97
C PHE A 145 -0.51 -9.42 -2.62
N SER A 146 -0.32 -10.67 -2.20
CA SER A 146 -1.10 -11.80 -2.68
C SER A 146 -2.59 -11.59 -2.43
N THR A 147 -2.98 -11.03 -1.29
CA THR A 147 -4.40 -10.76 -0.96
C THR A 147 -5.03 -9.72 -1.88
N TYR A 148 -4.32 -8.62 -2.18
CA TYR A 148 -4.83 -7.57 -3.09
C TYR A 148 -4.87 -7.99 -4.56
N TRP A 149 -3.92 -8.82 -4.99
CA TRP A 149 -3.71 -9.11 -6.41
C TRP A 149 -4.24 -10.50 -6.85
N ARG A 150 -4.67 -11.39 -5.93
CA ARG A 150 -4.89 -12.83 -6.18
C ARG A 150 -5.78 -13.20 -7.37
N SER A 151 -6.66 -12.31 -7.82
CA SER A 151 -7.58 -12.60 -8.93
C SER A 151 -7.97 -11.34 -9.72
N SER A 152 -7.28 -10.22 -9.49
CA SER A 152 -7.76 -8.90 -9.90
C SER A 152 -7.36 -8.56 -11.35
N VAL A 153 -6.21 -9.08 -11.82
CA VAL A 153 -5.66 -8.74 -13.14
C VAL A 153 -4.86 -9.93 -13.74
N PRO A 154 -5.29 -10.53 -14.87
CA PRO A 154 -4.66 -11.72 -15.45
C PRO A 154 -3.17 -11.59 -15.81
N ARG A 155 -2.69 -10.38 -16.10
CA ARG A 155 -1.28 -10.11 -16.50
C ARG A 155 -0.35 -9.74 -15.33
N VAL A 156 -0.83 -9.84 -14.10
CA VAL A 156 -0.04 -9.57 -12.90
C VAL A 156 0.13 -10.83 -12.09
N VAL A 157 1.37 -11.16 -11.76
CA VAL A 157 1.73 -12.32 -10.93
C VAL A 157 2.47 -11.81 -9.70
N VAL A 158 2.08 -12.27 -8.52
CA VAL A 158 2.83 -12.04 -7.29
C VAL A 158 3.71 -13.25 -7.01
N ARG A 159 5.00 -13.02 -6.77
CA ARG A 159 6.00 -14.05 -6.45
C ARG A 159 6.68 -13.71 -5.13
N HIS A 160 7.01 -14.73 -4.36
CA HIS A 160 7.84 -14.60 -3.16
C HIS A 160 9.29 -14.98 -3.53
N GLY A 161 10.27 -14.18 -3.11
CA GLY A 161 11.69 -14.51 -3.25
C GLY A 161 12.59 -13.33 -3.64
N ASP A 162 13.84 -13.66 -4.00
CA ASP A 162 14.83 -12.70 -4.48
C ASP A 162 14.64 -12.42 -5.97
N ILE A 163 14.36 -11.15 -6.28
CA ILE A 163 14.07 -10.62 -7.62
C ILE A 163 15.16 -10.89 -8.65
N THR A 164 16.42 -11.04 -8.23
CA THR A 164 17.57 -11.30 -9.10
C THR A 164 17.77 -12.79 -9.39
N SER A 165 17.27 -13.66 -8.52
CA SER A 165 17.44 -15.13 -8.61
C SER A 165 16.24 -15.87 -9.19
N LEU A 166 15.09 -15.18 -9.37
CA LEU A 166 13.90 -15.81 -9.92
C LEU A 166 14.09 -16.26 -11.36
N GLU A 167 13.73 -17.51 -11.63
CA GLU A 167 13.70 -18.09 -12.97
C GLU A 167 12.76 -17.36 -13.92
N GLY A 168 13.10 -17.40 -15.21
CA GLY A 168 12.33 -16.78 -16.30
C GLY A 168 12.90 -15.46 -16.79
N GLU A 169 12.61 -15.14 -18.06
CA GLU A 169 13.09 -13.92 -18.70
C GLU A 169 12.30 -12.69 -18.25
N PHE A 170 13.01 -11.57 -18.08
CA PHE A 170 12.44 -10.27 -17.80
C PHE A 170 13.23 -9.18 -18.54
N HIS A 171 12.56 -8.07 -18.86
CA HIS A 171 13.14 -7.01 -19.68
C HIS A 171 13.61 -5.82 -18.83
N ALA A 172 12.93 -5.58 -17.71
CA ALA A 172 13.24 -4.47 -16.83
C ALA A 172 12.99 -4.80 -15.36
N LEU A 173 13.77 -4.15 -14.50
CA LEU A 173 13.59 -4.05 -13.05
C LEU A 173 13.02 -2.69 -12.69
N VAL A 174 12.38 -2.61 -11.52
CA VAL A 174 11.93 -1.34 -10.93
C VAL A 174 12.73 -1.04 -9.67
N SER A 175 13.28 0.17 -9.59
CA SER A 175 13.99 0.71 -8.43
C SER A 175 13.12 1.76 -7.71
N PRO A 176 12.67 1.50 -6.47
CA PRO A 176 11.97 2.46 -5.62
C PRO A 176 12.97 3.43 -4.96
N ALA A 177 13.75 4.13 -5.78
CA ALA A 177 14.96 4.87 -5.42
C ALA A 177 14.76 5.98 -4.36
N ASN A 178 15.87 6.58 -3.94
CA ASN A 178 15.88 7.95 -3.41
C ASN A 178 16.04 8.97 -4.55
N THR A 179 15.74 10.25 -4.29
CA THR A 179 15.79 11.29 -5.33
C THR A 179 17.18 11.53 -5.92
N MET A 180 18.26 11.12 -5.23
CA MET A 180 19.63 11.24 -5.70
C MET A 180 20.12 10.04 -6.52
N GLY A 181 19.34 8.95 -6.61
CA GLY A 181 19.74 7.74 -7.33
C GLY A 181 20.88 6.95 -6.68
N ASN A 182 21.12 7.13 -5.37
CA ASN A 182 22.08 6.30 -4.64
C ASN A 182 21.55 4.88 -4.47
N MET A 183 22.44 3.90 -4.61
CA MET A 183 22.12 2.47 -4.64
C MET A 183 22.89 1.71 -3.55
N ASP A 184 23.08 2.30 -2.38
CA ASP A 184 23.86 1.78 -1.25
C ASP A 184 23.03 1.00 -0.22
N GLY A 185 21.71 0.95 -0.38
CA GLY A 185 20.80 0.29 0.56
C GLY A 185 19.69 -0.53 -0.10
N GLY A 186 19.17 -1.51 0.66
CA GLY A 186 17.94 -2.23 0.33
C GLY A 186 18.01 -2.93 -1.02
N ILE A 187 16.91 -2.85 -1.78
CA ILE A 187 16.83 -3.45 -3.12
C ILE A 187 17.77 -2.77 -4.13
N ASP A 188 18.06 -1.48 -3.95
CA ASP A 188 18.93 -0.76 -4.87
C ASP A 188 20.38 -1.24 -4.77
N ARG A 189 20.85 -1.59 -3.56
CA ARG A 189 22.14 -2.26 -3.38
C ARG A 189 22.20 -3.61 -4.09
N VAL A 190 21.13 -4.40 -3.95
CA VAL A 190 21.02 -5.70 -4.65
C VAL A 190 21.12 -5.51 -6.16
N TYR A 191 20.50 -4.47 -6.72
CA TYR A 191 20.62 -4.14 -8.13
C TYR A 191 22.01 -3.66 -8.53
N ALA A 192 22.65 -2.81 -7.73
CA ALA A 192 24.01 -2.36 -8.00
C ALA A 192 24.98 -3.55 -8.05
N ASP A 193 24.88 -4.47 -7.08
CA ASP A 193 25.70 -5.68 -7.03
C ASP A 193 25.41 -6.60 -8.23
N PHE A 194 24.13 -6.80 -8.58
CA PHE A 194 23.71 -7.63 -9.72
C PHE A 194 24.16 -7.07 -11.08
N LEU A 195 24.05 -5.76 -11.25
CA LEU A 195 24.40 -5.09 -12.50
C LEU A 195 25.91 -4.80 -12.61
N GLY A 196 26.63 -4.80 -11.49
CA GLY A 196 28.05 -4.40 -11.41
C GLY A 196 28.22 -2.89 -11.46
N TRP A 197 27.29 -2.14 -10.87
CA TRP A 197 27.31 -0.69 -10.82
C TRP A 197 27.95 -0.18 -9.53
N SER A 198 28.51 1.03 -9.58
CA SER A 198 28.86 1.78 -8.37
C SER A 198 27.62 2.06 -7.52
N TYR A 199 27.79 2.23 -6.20
CA TYR A 199 26.70 2.62 -5.30
C TYR A 199 26.30 4.10 -5.43
N GLY A 200 27.14 4.93 -6.06
CA GLY A 200 26.85 6.32 -6.40
C GLY A 200 27.50 7.38 -5.50
N ARG A 201 27.34 8.63 -5.92
CA ARG A 201 27.91 9.82 -5.27
C ARG A 201 27.27 10.15 -3.90
N PRO A 202 27.95 10.90 -3.03
CA PRO A 202 29.31 11.45 -3.18
C PRO A 202 30.42 10.46 -2.76
N TYR A 203 30.07 9.30 -2.22
CA TYR A 203 31.05 8.38 -1.64
C TYR A 203 31.71 7.45 -2.67
N HIS A 204 31.10 7.30 -3.84
CA HIS A 204 31.62 6.52 -4.96
C HIS A 204 31.43 7.26 -6.29
N ASP A 205 31.98 6.69 -7.36
CA ASP A 205 31.75 7.16 -8.74
C ASP A 205 30.25 7.15 -9.08
N PRO A 206 29.79 8.05 -9.97
CA PRO A 206 28.40 8.07 -10.37
C PRO A 206 27.98 6.77 -11.05
N ASN A 207 26.83 6.26 -10.65
CA ASN A 207 26.26 5.08 -11.25
C ASN A 207 25.41 5.44 -12.51
N PRO A 208 25.09 4.47 -13.38
CA PRO A 208 24.29 4.72 -14.57
C PRO A 208 22.90 5.33 -14.31
N LEU A 209 22.29 5.09 -13.14
CA LEU A 209 21.05 5.73 -12.74
C LEU A 209 21.25 7.24 -12.52
N GLN A 210 22.27 7.65 -11.75
CA GLN A 210 22.60 9.06 -11.53
C GLN A 210 22.91 9.77 -12.84
N LEU A 211 23.71 9.17 -13.71
CA LEU A 211 24.00 9.73 -15.04
C LEU A 211 22.73 9.81 -15.91
N GLY A 212 21.79 8.88 -15.73
CA GLY A 212 20.49 8.94 -16.40
C GLY A 212 19.58 10.03 -15.89
N ILE A 213 19.57 10.28 -14.58
CA ILE A 213 18.86 11.39 -13.95
C ILE A 213 19.45 12.72 -14.44
N ASP A 214 20.77 12.86 -14.43
CA ASP A 214 21.49 14.05 -14.93
C ASP A 214 21.09 14.35 -16.39
N ARG A 215 21.07 13.33 -17.26
CA ARG A 215 20.61 13.48 -18.66
C ARG A 215 19.12 13.82 -18.77
N PHE A 216 18.28 13.21 -17.94
CA PHE A 216 16.83 13.45 -17.95
C PHE A 216 16.49 14.88 -17.53
N LYS A 217 17.23 15.44 -16.57
CA LYS A 217 17.04 16.80 -16.06
C LYS A 217 17.83 17.87 -16.82
N GLY A 218 18.90 17.49 -17.51
CA GLY A 218 19.74 18.40 -18.29
C GLY A 218 20.78 19.16 -17.44
N GLU A 219 21.12 18.65 -16.26
CA GLU A 219 22.10 19.26 -15.34
C GLU A 219 22.91 18.19 -14.59
N GLU A 220 24.08 18.55 -14.08
CA GLU A 220 24.93 17.64 -13.29
C GLU A 220 24.48 17.55 -11.84
N ASN A 221 24.52 16.35 -11.25
CA ASN A 221 24.09 16.07 -9.88
C ASN A 221 22.60 16.38 -9.65
N ALA A 222 21.80 16.18 -10.69
CA ALA A 222 20.37 16.39 -10.66
C ALA A 222 19.67 15.40 -9.72
N ARG A 223 18.42 15.71 -9.38
CA ARG A 223 17.56 14.86 -8.57
C ARG A 223 16.28 14.52 -9.31
N LEU A 224 15.86 13.27 -9.22
CA LEU A 224 14.55 12.83 -9.69
C LEU A 224 13.51 13.19 -8.62
N GLU A 225 12.43 13.87 -8.98
CA GLU A 225 11.41 14.32 -8.04
C GLU A 225 10.44 13.18 -7.67
N LEU A 226 9.79 13.31 -6.51
CA LEU A 226 8.76 12.36 -6.10
C LEU A 226 7.60 12.38 -7.11
N GLY A 227 7.22 11.20 -7.61
CA GLY A 227 6.21 11.07 -8.65
C GLY A 227 6.75 11.17 -10.08
N GLU A 228 8.06 11.31 -10.27
CA GLU A 228 8.72 11.12 -11.56
C GLU A 228 9.25 9.69 -11.72
N ALA A 229 9.50 9.28 -12.96
CA ALA A 229 10.19 8.04 -13.26
C ALA A 229 11.12 8.22 -14.46
N VAL A 230 12.27 7.54 -14.41
CA VAL A 230 13.26 7.53 -15.50
C VAL A 230 13.57 6.09 -15.91
N LEU A 231 13.75 5.87 -17.22
CA LEU A 231 14.20 4.61 -17.77
C LEU A 231 15.69 4.66 -18.08
N ILE A 232 16.45 3.76 -17.45
CA ILE A 232 17.85 3.50 -17.74
C ILE A 232 17.92 2.27 -18.63
N LYS A 233 18.48 2.44 -19.83
CA LYS A 233 18.79 1.33 -20.72
C LYS A 233 20.14 0.77 -20.33
N ASP A 234 20.17 -0.48 -19.90
CA ASP A 234 21.39 -1.25 -19.66
C ASP A 234 21.41 -2.47 -20.59
N LEU A 235 22.62 -2.98 -20.87
CA LEU A 235 22.86 -4.11 -21.75
C LEU A 235 22.35 -5.44 -21.17
N LYS A 236 22.36 -5.60 -19.85
CA LYS A 236 21.83 -6.80 -19.17
C LYS A 236 20.32 -6.70 -18.99
N VAL A 237 19.86 -5.67 -18.27
CA VAL A 237 18.45 -5.50 -17.89
C VAL A 237 18.14 -4.02 -17.71
N HIS A 238 17.07 -3.52 -18.33
CA HIS A 238 16.67 -2.12 -18.16
C HIS A 238 16.23 -1.83 -16.71
N LEU A 239 16.41 -0.60 -16.24
CA LEU A 239 15.96 -0.18 -14.91
C LEU A 239 14.97 0.99 -15.04
N ILE A 240 13.77 0.84 -14.50
CA ILE A 240 12.85 1.97 -14.30
C ILE A 240 12.98 2.42 -12.85
N ALA A 241 13.51 3.63 -12.63
CA ALA A 241 13.64 4.18 -11.29
C ALA A 241 12.54 5.22 -11.03
N SER A 242 11.93 5.18 -9.85
CA SER A 242 10.99 6.19 -9.39
C SER A 242 11.12 6.36 -7.88
N PRO A 243 11.36 7.58 -7.37
CA PRO A 243 11.80 7.75 -6.01
C PRO A 243 10.63 7.71 -5.02
N THR A 244 10.86 7.08 -3.87
CA THR A 244 9.89 7.03 -2.76
C THR A 244 10.24 7.94 -1.59
N MET A 245 11.43 8.56 -1.64
CA MET A 245 11.94 9.42 -0.58
C MET A 245 13.06 10.32 -1.11
N ILE A 246 13.27 11.46 -0.46
CA ILE A 246 14.41 12.35 -0.75
C ILE A 246 15.70 11.77 -0.18
N LEU A 247 15.66 11.39 1.10
CA LEU A 247 16.73 10.70 1.79
C LEU A 247 16.19 9.40 2.38
N PRO A 248 17.03 8.36 2.54
CA PRO A 248 16.66 7.13 3.24
C PRO A 248 16.01 7.40 4.60
N GLY A 249 14.77 6.96 4.78
CA GLY A 249 14.03 7.20 6.02
C GLY A 249 12.62 6.64 6.00
N LYS A 250 11.96 6.70 7.17
CA LYS A 250 10.58 6.26 7.33
C LYS A 250 9.64 7.14 6.50
N ILE A 251 8.78 6.50 5.71
CA ILE A 251 7.70 7.16 4.97
C ILE A 251 6.48 7.22 5.89
N GLU A 252 5.81 8.38 5.94
CA GLU A 252 4.59 8.52 6.71
C GLU A 252 3.48 7.61 6.18
N VAL A 253 2.72 6.99 7.07
CA VAL A 253 1.69 5.98 6.73
C VAL A 253 0.57 6.56 5.85
N ASN A 254 0.27 7.85 6.00
CA ASN A 254 -0.69 8.62 5.21
C ASN A 254 -0.10 9.19 3.89
N SER A 255 1.20 9.00 3.64
CA SER A 255 1.84 9.47 2.41
C SER A 255 1.31 8.75 1.18
N ARG A 256 1.22 9.49 0.07
CA ARG A 256 0.84 8.99 -1.26
C ARG A 256 2.02 8.73 -2.17
N VAL A 257 3.24 8.75 -1.64
CA VAL A 257 4.47 8.63 -2.43
C VAL A 257 4.58 7.27 -3.11
N VAL A 258 4.09 6.19 -2.49
CA VAL A 258 4.06 4.85 -3.12
C VAL A 258 3.14 4.86 -4.34
N PHE A 259 1.92 5.40 -4.20
CA PHE A 259 0.99 5.57 -5.32
C PHE A 259 1.60 6.42 -6.44
N GLN A 260 2.18 7.58 -6.11
CA GLN A 260 2.77 8.48 -7.10
C GLN A 260 3.93 7.82 -7.86
N ALA A 261 4.84 7.17 -7.14
CA ALA A 261 6.01 6.54 -7.73
C ALA A 261 5.62 5.34 -8.61
N THR A 262 4.75 4.45 -8.12
CA THR A 262 4.22 3.32 -8.90
C THR A 262 3.41 3.77 -10.11
N LYS A 263 2.62 4.84 -10.01
CA LYS A 263 1.91 5.45 -11.14
C LYS A 263 2.88 5.90 -12.22
N ALA A 264 3.95 6.61 -11.85
CA ALA A 264 4.97 7.07 -12.79
C ALA A 264 5.66 5.90 -13.51
N VAL A 265 6.02 4.83 -12.77
CA VAL A 265 6.56 3.58 -13.32
C VAL A 265 5.59 2.98 -14.34
N PHE A 266 4.31 2.85 -13.98
CA PHE A 266 3.30 2.26 -14.84
C PHE A 266 3.00 3.09 -16.09
N GLN A 267 3.02 4.42 -16.00
CA GLN A 267 2.88 5.29 -17.17
C GLN A 267 4.05 5.10 -18.14
N LEU A 268 5.29 5.09 -17.62
CA LEU A 268 6.48 4.84 -18.44
C LEU A 268 6.44 3.44 -19.06
N TRP A 269 6.05 2.44 -18.28
CA TRP A 269 5.95 1.07 -18.74
C TRP A 269 4.88 0.90 -19.82
N LYS A 270 3.68 1.43 -19.62
CA LYS A 270 2.58 1.42 -20.60
C LYS A 270 2.99 2.07 -21.92
N ALA A 271 3.78 3.14 -21.87
CA ALA A 271 4.30 3.84 -23.05
C ALA A 271 5.44 3.09 -23.76
N ASN A 272 6.01 2.04 -23.16
CA ASN A 272 7.16 1.32 -23.68
C ASN A 272 6.86 -0.16 -23.95
N GLU A 273 6.31 -0.43 -25.14
CA GLU A 273 5.91 -1.77 -25.58
C GLU A 273 7.06 -2.79 -25.68
N LYS A 274 8.33 -2.33 -25.70
CA LYS A 274 9.50 -3.21 -25.72
C LYS A 274 9.74 -3.89 -24.38
N ILE A 275 9.29 -3.29 -23.28
CA ILE A 275 9.37 -3.87 -21.95
C ILE A 275 8.15 -4.77 -21.75
N ARG A 276 8.25 -6.04 -22.19
CA ARG A 276 7.11 -6.99 -22.09
C ARG A 276 6.98 -7.63 -20.73
N VAL A 277 8.05 -7.72 -19.95
CA VAL A 277 8.02 -8.32 -18.61
C VAL A 277 8.76 -7.38 -17.68
N LEU A 278 8.03 -6.80 -16.73
CA LEU A 278 8.54 -5.90 -15.71
C LEU A 278 8.55 -6.62 -14.37
N ARG A 279 9.71 -6.69 -13.73
CA ARG A 279 9.86 -7.17 -12.35
C ARG A 279 9.91 -5.99 -11.41
N MET A 280 9.05 -5.99 -10.39
CA MET A 280 8.90 -4.87 -9.48
C MET A 280 8.86 -5.34 -8.02
N PRO A 281 9.69 -4.76 -7.13
CA PRO A 281 9.62 -5.03 -5.70
C PRO A 281 8.43 -4.31 -5.06
N SER A 282 8.20 -4.54 -3.77
CA SER A 282 7.29 -3.67 -3.01
C SER A 282 7.92 -2.29 -2.78
N PHE A 283 7.10 -1.25 -2.95
CA PHE A 283 7.54 0.14 -2.77
C PHE A 283 7.44 0.54 -1.30
N GLY A 284 8.50 1.15 -0.76
CA GLY A 284 8.51 1.75 0.58
C GLY A 284 8.51 0.78 1.77
N THR A 285 8.44 -0.53 1.57
CA THR A 285 8.33 -1.54 2.65
C THR A 285 9.64 -1.80 3.40
N GLY A 286 10.79 -1.55 2.76
CA GLY A 286 12.12 -1.67 3.37
C GLY A 286 12.43 -0.50 4.31
N TYR A 287 13.37 0.37 3.93
CA TYR A 287 13.74 1.55 4.72
C TYR A 287 12.55 2.48 5.02
N GLY A 288 11.60 2.57 4.08
CA GLY A 288 10.39 3.38 4.24
C GLY A 288 9.44 2.87 5.33
N GLN A 289 9.55 1.61 5.74
CA GLN A 289 8.69 0.95 6.74
C GLN A 289 7.18 1.12 6.46
N VAL A 290 6.80 1.28 5.19
CA VAL A 290 5.38 1.27 4.79
C VAL A 290 4.83 -0.14 5.00
N PRO A 291 3.73 -0.32 5.75
CA PRO A 291 3.09 -1.62 5.88
C PRO A 291 2.77 -2.25 4.52
N GLY A 292 3.02 -3.56 4.37
CA GLY A 292 2.83 -4.29 3.11
C GLY A 292 1.43 -4.09 2.53
N ILE A 293 0.39 -4.15 3.37
CA ILE A 293 -1.01 -3.91 3.02
C ILE A 293 -1.25 -2.51 2.40
N ILE A 294 -0.55 -1.48 2.85
CA ILE A 294 -0.68 -0.11 2.33
C ILE A 294 0.08 0.01 1.01
N SER A 295 1.29 -0.54 0.93
CA SER A 295 2.07 -0.58 -0.31
C SER A 295 1.32 -1.33 -1.42
N ALA A 296 0.74 -2.49 -1.10
CA ALA A 296 -0.06 -3.29 -2.03
C ALA A 296 -1.29 -2.53 -2.53
N SER A 297 -2.02 -1.87 -1.61
CA SER A 297 -3.20 -1.06 -1.92
C SER A 297 -2.87 0.11 -2.86
N GLN A 298 -1.85 0.92 -2.53
CA GLN A 298 -1.43 2.05 -3.35
C GLN A 298 -0.89 1.62 -4.72
N THR A 299 -0.16 0.50 -4.78
CA THR A 299 0.34 -0.06 -6.04
C THR A 299 -0.82 -0.52 -6.93
N MET A 300 -1.83 -1.20 -6.37
CA MET A 300 -3.03 -1.59 -7.12
C MET A 300 -3.80 -0.37 -7.63
N GLU A 301 -3.99 0.63 -6.77
CA GLU A 301 -4.68 1.86 -7.12
C GLU A 301 -3.98 2.58 -8.29
N ALA A 302 -2.65 2.68 -8.26
CA ALA A 302 -1.86 3.27 -9.34
C ALA A 302 -2.00 2.49 -10.65
N PHE A 303 -2.00 1.16 -10.59
CA PHE A 303 -2.20 0.31 -11.76
C PHE A 303 -3.59 0.52 -12.38
N CYS A 304 -4.64 0.48 -11.55
CA CYS A 304 -6.00 0.77 -11.95
C CYS A 304 -6.12 2.17 -12.55
N HIS A 305 -5.48 3.18 -11.97
CA HIS A 305 -5.47 4.54 -12.51
C HIS A 305 -4.88 4.57 -13.92
N VAL A 306 -3.73 3.94 -14.16
CA VAL A 306 -3.07 3.97 -15.47
C VAL A 306 -3.83 3.21 -16.57
N TRP A 307 -4.62 2.19 -16.21
CA TRP A 307 -5.35 1.36 -17.17
C TRP A 307 -6.87 1.60 -17.25
N ASN A 308 -7.49 2.21 -16.24
CA ASN A 308 -8.93 2.54 -16.25
C ASN A 308 -9.21 4.01 -16.55
N SER A 309 -8.22 4.90 -16.51
CA SER A 309 -8.38 6.26 -17.04
C SER A 309 -8.44 6.21 -18.57
N LEU A 310 -9.67 6.11 -19.09
CA LEU A 310 -10.09 6.48 -20.44
C LEU A 310 -10.80 7.83 -20.38
#